data_AF-A0A5C7SER7-F1
#
_entry.id   AF-A0A5C7SER7-F1
#
_cell.length_a   1.000
_cell.length_b   1.000
_cell.length_c   1.000
_cell.angle_alpha   90.00
_cell.angle_beta   90.00
_cell.angle_gamma   90.00
#
_symmetry.space_group_name_H-M   'P 1'
#
loop_
_entity.id
_entity.type
_entity.pdbx_description
1 polymer ?
#
loop_
_entity_poly.entity_id
_entity_poly.type
_entity_poly.pdbx_seq_one_letter_code
_entity_poly.pdbx_strand_id
1 'polypeptide(L)'
;VETVAWAAGNGDRSENGDYIYGKKRLREIDRRIRFLIKRIESAEVVDPERQQGLEQVFFGATVSFSDLDTAEEQTLQIVGVDEADASQGRISWISPLARAVLKARVGDVVRFHSPAGVREIEIGAVAYR
;
A
#
# COMPACT_ATOMS: atom_id res chain seq x y z
N VAL A 1 7.89 30.71 8.36
CA VAL A 1 9.07 31.06 7.53
C VAL A 1 9.96 32.11 8.21
N GLU A 2 9.45 32.87 9.20
CA GLU A 2 10.22 33.91 9.89
C GLU A 2 11.21 33.46 10.97
N THR A 3 11.07 32.25 11.51
CA THR A 3 11.93 31.78 12.61
C THR A 3 13.37 31.49 12.21
N VAL A 4 13.63 31.22 10.92
CA VAL A 4 14.97 30.85 10.41
C VAL A 4 15.83 32.09 10.11
N ALA A 5 15.20 33.23 9.80
CA ALA A 5 15.91 34.47 9.46
C ALA A 5 16.46 35.19 10.71
N TRP A 6 15.77 35.09 11.85
CA TRP A 6 16.16 35.77 13.09
C TRP A 6 17.38 35.12 13.79
N ALA A 7 17.56 33.81 13.65
CA ALA A 7 18.69 33.08 14.24
C ALA A 7 20.03 33.25 13.48
N ALA A 8 20.01 33.90 12.30
CA ALA A 8 21.21 34.06 11.45
C ALA A 8 22.09 35.27 11.83
N GLY A 9 21.64 36.12 12.76
CA GLY A 9 22.28 37.40 13.07
C GLY A 9 23.32 37.38 14.20
N ASN A 10 23.18 36.52 15.20
CA ASN A 10 24.05 36.51 16.39
C ASN A 10 24.40 35.07 16.80
N GLY A 11 25.63 34.62 16.55
CA GLY A 11 26.17 33.43 17.22
C GLY A 11 26.68 32.33 16.30
N ASP A 12 27.75 31.68 16.76
CA ASP A 12 28.56 30.71 16.05
C ASP A 12 27.73 29.58 15.41
N ARG A 13 27.97 29.34 14.11
CA ARG A 13 27.12 28.51 13.22
C ARG A 13 27.24 27.01 13.51
N SER A 14 28.07 26.62 14.48
CA SER A 14 28.45 25.25 14.82
C SER A 14 27.70 24.67 16.04
N GLU A 15 27.22 25.49 16.97
CA GLU A 15 26.56 25.04 18.22
C GLU A 15 25.03 25.23 18.23
N ASN A 16 24.47 25.90 17.22
CA ASN A 16 23.05 26.23 17.19
C ASN A 16 22.22 25.01 16.73
N GLY A 17 21.77 24.21 17.70
CA GLY A 17 21.02 22.96 17.47
C GLY A 17 19.80 23.11 16.57
N ASP A 18 19.14 24.27 16.61
CA ASP A 18 17.99 24.59 15.77
C ASP A 18 18.34 24.73 14.28
N TYR A 19 19.54 25.25 13.96
CA TYR A 19 20.01 25.34 12.57
C TYR A 19 20.37 23.95 12.01
N ILE A 20 21.03 23.11 12.82
CA ILE A 20 21.38 21.73 12.43
C ILE A 20 20.11 20.90 12.24
N TYR A 21 19.15 21.00 13.18
CA TYR A 21 17.86 20.32 13.11
C TYR A 21 17.04 20.80 11.91
N GLY A 22 16.94 22.12 11.69
CA GLY A 22 16.24 22.70 10.54
C GLY A 22 16.83 22.24 9.20
N LYS A 23 18.16 22.23 9.06
CA LYS A 23 18.84 21.76 7.85
C LYS A 23 18.67 20.25 7.64
N LYS A 24 18.68 19.44 8.71
CA LYS A 24 18.40 18.00 8.65
C LYS A 24 16.96 17.74 8.19
N ARG A 25 15.99 18.44 8.79
CA ARG A 25 14.57 18.33 8.44
C ARG A 25 14.30 18.75 7.00
N LEU A 26 14.96 19.80 6.51
CA LEU A 26 14.85 20.21 5.10
C LEU A 26 15.35 19.12 4.15
N ARG A 27 16.50 18.49 4.44
CA ARG A 27 17.02 17.37 3.63
C ARG A 27 16.09 16.15 3.65
N GLU A 28 15.45 15.86 4.78
CA GLU A 28 14.48 14.78 4.90
C GLU A 28 13.25 15.05 4.02
N ILE A 29 12.75 16.29 4.04
CA ILE A 29 11.65 16.74 3.17
C ILE A 29 12.06 16.63 1.69
N ASP A 30 13.22 17.16 1.29
CA ASP A 30 13.69 17.10 -0.10
C ASP A 30 13.90 15.66 -0.59
N ARG A 31 14.37 14.76 0.29
CA ARG A 31 14.48 13.33 -0.01
C ARG A 31 13.09 12.72 -0.21
N ARG A 32 12.12 13.07 0.64
CA ARG A 32 10.75 12.59 0.52
C ARG A 32 10.08 13.07 -0.77
N ILE A 33 10.25 14.35 -1.12
CA ILE A 33 9.74 14.94 -2.36
C ILE A 33 10.30 14.18 -3.57
N ARG A 34 11.62 14.02 -3.68
CA ARG A 34 12.22 13.30 -4.81
C ARG A 34 11.75 11.84 -4.90
N PHE A 35 11.60 11.18 -3.76
CA PHE A 35 11.06 9.82 -3.71
C PHE A 35 9.63 9.75 -4.27
N LEU A 36 8.75 10.67 -3.85
CA LEU A 36 7.37 10.72 -4.31
C LEU A 36 7.25 11.09 -5.79
N ILE A 37 8.02 12.08 -6.27
CA ILE A 37 8.05 12.48 -7.68
C ILE A 37 8.39 11.29 -8.58
N LYS A 38 9.50 10.59 -8.28
CA LYS A 38 9.94 9.43 -9.07
C LYS A 38 8.86 8.34 -9.16
N ARG A 39 8.08 8.18 -8.09
CA ARG A 39 7.01 7.18 -8.03
C ARG A 39 5.82 7.56 -8.87
N ILE A 40 5.39 8.82 -8.79
CA ILE A 40 4.32 9.36 -9.63
C ILE A 40 4.72 9.25 -11.11
N GLU A 41 5.96 9.59 -11.46
CA GLU A 41 6.46 9.48 -12.84
C GLU A 41 6.45 8.04 -13.38
N SER A 42 6.67 7.04 -12.51
CA SER A 42 6.66 5.62 -12.88
C SER A 42 5.31 4.93 -12.75
N ALA A 43 4.30 5.62 -12.20
CA ALA A 43 3.01 5.00 -11.90
C ALA A 43 2.16 4.90 -13.16
N GLU A 44 1.57 3.72 -13.38
CA GLU A 44 0.59 3.48 -14.43
C GLU A 44 -0.78 3.30 -13.77
N VAL A 45 -1.75 4.12 -14.17
CA VAL A 45 -3.11 4.04 -13.64
C VAL A 45 -3.85 2.92 -14.34
N VAL A 46 -4.19 1.87 -13.60
CA VAL A 46 -5.04 0.77 -14.07
C VAL A 46 -6.47 1.09 -13.69
N ASP A 47 -7.35 1.15 -14.69
CA ASP A 47 -8.79 1.39 -14.53
C ASP A 47 -9.51 0.04 -14.32
N PRO A 48 -10.05 -0.24 -13.11
CA PRO A 48 -10.73 -1.49 -12.81
C PRO A 48 -12.05 -1.62 -13.59
N GLU A 49 -12.76 -0.54 -13.86
CA GLU A 49 -14.10 -0.59 -14.49
C GLU A 49 -14.05 -1.10 -15.93
N ARG A 50 -12.90 -0.96 -16.59
CA ARG A 50 -12.65 -1.52 -17.94
C ARG A 50 -12.52 -3.04 -17.94
N GLN A 51 -12.31 -3.66 -16.78
CA GLN A 51 -12.12 -5.09 -16.61
C GLN A 51 -13.45 -5.74 -16.20
N GLN A 52 -14.36 -5.92 -17.17
CA GLN A 52 -15.66 -6.55 -16.94
C GLN A 52 -15.64 -8.04 -17.33
N GLY A 53 -16.38 -8.86 -16.58
CA GLY A 53 -16.56 -10.29 -16.89
C GLY A 53 -15.37 -11.18 -16.54
N LEU A 54 -14.41 -10.71 -15.74
CA LEU A 54 -13.30 -11.53 -15.27
C LEU A 54 -13.70 -12.21 -13.96
N GLU A 55 -13.98 -13.51 -14.01
CA GLU A 55 -14.07 -14.37 -12.81
C GLU A 55 -12.70 -14.60 -12.16
N GLN A 56 -11.63 -14.10 -12.79
CA GLN A 56 -10.25 -14.22 -12.38
C GLN A 56 -9.79 -12.96 -11.64
N VAL A 57 -9.01 -13.14 -10.57
CA VAL A 57 -8.47 -12.06 -9.75
C VAL A 57 -7.24 -11.41 -10.40
N PHE A 58 -7.32 -10.10 -10.64
CA PHE A 58 -6.22 -9.27 -11.11
C PHE A 58 -5.99 -8.04 -10.20
N PHE A 59 -5.05 -7.17 -10.59
CA PHE A 59 -4.82 -5.91 -9.91
C PHE A 59 -6.09 -5.02 -9.96
N GLY A 60 -6.43 -4.37 -8.85
CA GLY A 60 -7.66 -3.58 -8.72
C GLY A 60 -8.91 -4.40 -8.35
N ALA A 61 -8.83 -5.74 -8.39
CA ALA A 61 -9.95 -6.60 -8.03
C ALA A 61 -10.30 -6.48 -6.54
N THR A 62 -11.60 -6.44 -6.27
CA THR A 62 -12.19 -6.63 -4.94
C THR A 62 -12.62 -8.09 -4.82
N VAL A 63 -12.02 -8.82 -3.89
CA VAL A 63 -12.20 -10.25 -3.70
C VAL A 63 -12.88 -10.50 -2.37
N SER A 64 -14.01 -11.19 -2.41
CA SER A 64 -14.67 -11.73 -1.22
C SER A 64 -14.31 -13.21 -1.10
N PHE A 65 -13.81 -13.61 0.06
CA PHE A 65 -13.40 -14.98 0.34
C PHE A 65 -13.88 -15.42 1.72
N SER A 66 -14.05 -16.72 1.89
CA SER A 66 -14.32 -17.36 3.17
C SER A 66 -13.08 -18.10 3.64
N ASP A 67 -12.76 -17.98 4.93
CA ASP A 67 -11.75 -18.82 5.56
C ASP A 67 -12.34 -20.21 5.83
N LEU A 68 -11.68 -21.27 5.37
CA LEU A 68 -12.20 -22.63 5.48
C LEU A 68 -12.13 -23.18 6.92
N ASP A 69 -11.24 -22.64 7.76
CA ASP A 69 -11.09 -23.08 9.14
C ASP A 69 -12.09 -22.37 10.06
N THR A 70 -12.31 -21.07 9.84
CA THR A 70 -13.17 -20.26 10.72
C THR A 70 -14.56 -19.98 10.15
N ALA A 71 -14.79 -20.26 8.86
CA ALA A 71 -15.99 -19.87 8.11
C ALA A 71 -16.27 -18.35 8.11
N GLU A 72 -15.26 -17.52 8.40
CA GLU A 72 -15.38 -16.06 8.36
C GLU A 72 -15.29 -15.56 6.91
N GLU A 73 -16.25 -14.73 6.50
CA GLU A 73 -16.21 -14.02 5.23
C GLU A 73 -15.48 -12.68 5.38
N GLN A 74 -14.55 -12.43 4.47
CA GLN A 74 -13.80 -11.19 4.40
C GLN A 74 -13.76 -10.67 2.97
N THR A 75 -13.70 -9.35 2.82
CA THR A 75 -13.59 -8.70 1.51
C THR A 75 -12.37 -7.81 1.50
N LEU A 76 -11.52 -7.96 0.48
CA LEU A 76 -10.28 -7.21 0.32
C LEU A 76 -10.13 -6.68 -1.11
N GLN A 77 -9.44 -5.56 -1.26
CA GLN A 77 -9.09 -4.99 -2.56
C GLN A 77 -7.58 -5.07 -2.78
N ILE A 78 -7.16 -5.56 -3.96
CA ILE A 78 -5.75 -5.63 -4.35
C ILE A 78 -5.34 -4.30 -4.97
N VAL A 79 -4.46 -3.58 -4.30
CA VAL A 79 -4.01 -2.23 -4.69
C VAL A 79 -2.48 -2.14 -4.77
N GLY A 80 -1.97 -0.96 -5.16
CA GLY A 80 -0.55 -0.67 -5.12
C GLY A 80 0.03 -0.73 -3.71
N VAL A 81 1.36 -0.83 -3.58
CA VAL A 81 2.06 -0.73 -2.28
C VAL A 81 1.75 0.59 -1.56
N ASP A 82 1.32 1.59 -2.31
CA ASP A 82 1.25 3.00 -1.91
C ASP A 82 -0.13 3.36 -1.37
N GLU A 83 -1.10 2.57 -1.79
CA GLU A 83 -2.51 2.69 -1.52
C GLU A 83 -2.97 1.64 -0.50
N ALA A 84 -2.06 0.75 -0.10
CA ALA A 84 -2.32 -0.33 0.83
C ALA A 84 -2.68 0.23 2.21
N ASP A 85 -3.86 -0.12 2.68
CA ASP A 85 -4.39 0.24 3.99
C ASP A 85 -5.23 -0.93 4.49
N ALA A 86 -4.63 -1.71 5.40
CA ALA A 86 -5.28 -2.89 5.97
C ALA A 86 -6.55 -2.54 6.76
N SER A 87 -6.67 -1.33 7.29
CA SER A 87 -7.87 -0.90 8.02
C SER A 87 -9.08 -0.73 7.11
N GLN A 88 -8.85 -0.47 5.82
CA GLN A 88 -9.88 -0.31 4.79
C GLN A 88 -10.02 -1.57 3.92
N GLY A 89 -9.40 -2.69 4.32
CA GLY A 89 -9.38 -3.91 3.51
C GLY A 89 -8.57 -3.80 2.22
N ARG A 90 -7.69 -2.79 2.09
CA ARG A 90 -6.84 -2.60 0.91
C ARG A 90 -5.48 -3.24 1.15
N ILE A 91 -5.17 -4.28 0.39
CA ILE A 91 -3.91 -5.01 0.50
C ILE A 91 -3.01 -4.74 -0.68
N SER A 92 -1.71 -4.62 -0.43
CA SER A 92 -0.75 -4.51 -1.51
C SER A 92 -0.66 -5.82 -2.30
N TRP A 93 -0.51 -5.73 -3.62
CA TRP A 93 -0.24 -6.86 -4.50
C TRP A 93 1.00 -7.69 -4.12
N ILE A 94 1.94 -7.14 -3.34
CA ILE A 94 3.12 -7.88 -2.85
C ILE A 94 2.82 -8.74 -1.62
N SER A 95 1.66 -8.58 -0.99
CA SER A 95 1.30 -9.33 0.21
C SER A 95 1.18 -10.83 -0.09
N PRO A 96 1.49 -11.73 0.87
CA PRO A 96 1.38 -13.17 0.67
C PRO A 96 -0.02 -13.60 0.23
N LEU A 97 -1.05 -12.97 0.83
CA LEU A 97 -2.45 -13.20 0.49
C LEU A 97 -2.76 -12.75 -0.95
N ALA A 98 -2.44 -11.50 -1.32
CA ALA A 98 -2.67 -11.01 -2.68
C ALA A 98 -1.98 -11.88 -3.74
N ARG A 99 -0.75 -12.35 -3.47
CA ARG A 99 -0.01 -13.23 -4.37
C ARG A 99 -0.64 -14.62 -4.50
N ALA A 100 -1.28 -15.12 -3.45
CA ALA A 100 -1.95 -16.42 -3.48
C ALA A 100 -3.27 -16.37 -4.25
N VAL A 101 -4.04 -15.29 -4.09
CA VAL A 101 -5.30 -15.10 -4.84
C VAL A 101 -5.08 -14.59 -6.26
N LEU A 102 -3.91 -14.02 -6.58
CA LEU A 102 -3.63 -13.51 -7.92
C LEU A 102 -3.81 -14.63 -8.96
N LYS A 103 -4.60 -14.37 -10.01
CA LYS A 103 -4.96 -15.34 -11.07
C LYS A 103 -5.87 -16.49 -10.64
N ALA A 104 -6.24 -16.60 -9.38
CA ALA A 104 -7.27 -17.55 -8.95
C ALA A 104 -8.66 -17.07 -9.42
N ARG A 105 -9.62 -17.98 -9.46
CA ARG A 105 -10.98 -17.75 -9.93
C ARG A 105 -12.01 -17.93 -8.82
N VAL A 106 -13.22 -17.44 -9.06
CA VAL A 106 -14.38 -17.74 -8.21
C VAL A 106 -14.54 -19.26 -8.08
N GLY A 107 -14.66 -19.75 -6.84
CA GLY A 107 -14.72 -21.17 -6.48
C GLY A 107 -13.37 -21.84 -6.25
N ASP A 108 -12.25 -21.17 -6.52
CA ASP A 108 -10.93 -21.75 -6.23
C ASP A 108 -10.61 -21.64 -4.73
N VAL A 109 -9.96 -22.70 -4.22
CA VAL A 109 -9.37 -22.73 -2.88
C VAL A 109 -7.87 -22.44 -2.99
N VAL A 110 -7.41 -21.40 -2.30
CA VAL A 110 -5.99 -21.02 -2.27
C VAL A 110 -5.43 -21.11 -0.88
N ARG A 111 -4.15 -21.50 -0.79
CA ARG A 111 -3.42 -21.62 0.47
C ARG A 111 -2.36 -20.55 0.54
N PHE A 112 -2.28 -19.85 1.67
CA PHE A 112 -1.25 -18.84 1.87
C PHE A 112 -0.64 -18.94 3.27
N HIS A 113 0.58 -18.43 3.40
CA HIS A 113 1.26 -18.36 4.67
C HIS A 113 0.92 -17.04 5.36
N SER A 114 0.16 -17.12 6.44
CA SER A 114 -0.06 -16.01 7.36
C SER A 114 0.97 -16.08 8.51
N PRO A 115 1.20 -14.96 9.23
CA PRO A 115 2.00 -14.99 10.46
C PRO A 115 1.49 -15.97 11.53
N ALA A 116 0.19 -16.34 11.47
CA ALA A 116 -0.44 -17.28 12.39
C ALA A 116 -0.38 -18.74 11.91
N GLY A 117 0.19 -19.02 10.73
CA GLY A 117 0.25 -20.34 10.12
C GLY A 117 -0.27 -20.36 8.69
N VAL A 118 -0.31 -21.56 8.10
CA VAL A 118 -0.93 -21.78 6.78
C VAL A 118 -2.43 -21.66 6.94
N ARG A 119 -3.06 -20.85 6.09
CA ARG A 119 -4.51 -20.69 6.01
C ARG A 119 -5.01 -21.08 4.63
N GLU A 120 -6.21 -21.65 4.58
CA GLU A 120 -6.91 -22.00 3.35
C GLU A 120 -8.16 -21.11 3.22
N ILE A 121 -8.32 -20.48 2.07
CA ILE A 121 -9.46 -19.62 1.78
C ILE A 121 -10.10 -20.02 0.46
N GLU A 122 -11.41 -19.88 0.37
CA GLU A 122 -12.19 -20.10 -0.84
C GLU A 122 -12.68 -18.76 -1.41
N ILE A 123 -12.51 -18.57 -2.71
CA ILE A 123 -12.91 -17.33 -3.38
C ILE A 123 -14.40 -17.38 -3.70
N GLY A 124 -15.21 -16.58 -3.01
CA GLY A 124 -16.66 -16.52 -3.22
C GLY A 124 -17.08 -15.58 -4.34
N ALA A 125 -16.46 -14.40 -4.45
CA ALA A 125 -16.80 -13.43 -5.47
C ALA A 125 -15.62 -12.54 -5.85
N VAL A 126 -15.60 -12.10 -7.12
CA VAL A 126 -14.65 -11.12 -7.65
C VAL A 126 -15.44 -10.00 -8.29
N ALA A 127 -15.17 -8.77 -7.87
CA ALA A 127 -15.79 -7.57 -8.43
C ALA A 127 -14.72 -6.54 -8.78
N TYR A 128 -14.95 -5.84 -9.90
CA TYR A 128 -14.17 -4.69 -10.33
C TYR A 128 -15.09 -3.47 -10.22
N ARG A 129 -14.66 -2.46 -9.44
CA ARG A 129 -15.39 -1.23 -9.14
C ARG A 129 -14.41 -0.07 -9.10
#